data_AF-A0A8K0V6X9-F1
#
_entry.id   AF-A0A8K0V6X9-F1
#
_cell.length_a   1.000
_cell.length_b   1.000
_cell.length_c   1.000
_cell.angle_alpha   90.00
_cell.angle_beta   90.00
_cell.angle_gamma   90.00
#
_symmetry.space_group_name_H-M   'P 1'
#
loop_
_entity.id
_entity.type
_entity.pdbx_description
1 polymer ?
#
loop_
_entity_poly.entity_id
_entity_poly.type
_entity_poly.pdbx_seq_one_letter_code
_entity_poly.pdbx_strand_id
1 'polypeptide(L)'
;MSIELVMGGFYTCHQDGHDPVHIWIGRVDLPTDLGRDARQPVASLVVTTGLPDTPVMSHAPFWESAAFDGEMTVAAPFEVDQATFEMQHAVWLMAWENGEASAWSLTPNEAYASMISDMREGLTK
;
A
#
# COMPACT_ATOMS: atom_id res chain seq x y z
N MET A 1 -10.71 13.60 15.45
CA MET A 1 -11.43 12.35 15.76
C MET A 1 -10.47 11.24 15.42
N SER A 2 -10.03 10.41 16.38
CA SER A 2 -9.10 9.30 16.07
C SER A 2 -9.90 8.17 15.43
N ILE A 3 -9.60 7.82 14.19
CA ILE A 3 -10.20 6.68 13.51
C ILE A 3 -9.44 5.40 13.89
N GLU A 4 -10.16 4.33 14.20
CA GLU A 4 -9.57 3.01 14.37
C GLU A 4 -9.47 2.35 13.00
N LEU A 5 -8.23 2.09 12.55
CA LEU A 5 -7.97 1.41 11.29
C LEU A 5 -8.16 -0.09 11.48
N VAL A 6 -8.91 -0.73 10.58
CA VAL A 6 -9.21 -2.15 10.64
C VAL A 6 -8.88 -2.84 9.32
N MET A 7 -8.41 -4.08 9.40
CA MET A 7 -8.26 -4.93 8.22
C MET A 7 -9.61 -5.09 7.51
N GLY A 8 -9.58 -5.07 6.19
CA GLY A 8 -10.76 -5.01 5.32
C GLY A 8 -11.37 -3.62 5.18
N GLY A 9 -10.89 -2.62 5.94
CA GLY A 9 -11.38 -1.24 5.90
C GLY A 9 -10.90 -0.46 4.68
N PHE A 10 -11.70 0.53 4.29
CA PHE A 10 -11.44 1.44 3.18
C PHE A 10 -11.22 2.85 3.70
N TYR A 11 -10.12 3.48 3.29
CA TYR A 11 -9.72 4.78 3.80
C TYR A 11 -9.21 5.69 2.70
N THR A 12 -9.33 7.00 2.89
CA THR A 12 -8.63 8.00 2.09
C THR A 12 -7.45 8.49 2.92
N CYS A 13 -6.24 8.36 2.37
CA CYS A 13 -5.01 8.88 2.92
C CYS A 13 -4.72 10.26 2.33
N HIS A 14 -4.58 11.25 3.20
CA HIS A 14 -4.22 12.61 2.86
C HIS A 14 -2.79 12.91 3.33
N GLN A 15 -1.96 13.40 2.42
CA GLN A 15 -0.59 13.80 2.70
C GLN A 15 -0.31 15.14 2.03
N ASP A 16 0.29 16.08 2.77
CA ASP A 16 0.62 17.39 2.24
C ASP A 16 1.55 17.28 1.02
N GLY A 17 1.21 18.04 -0.04
CA GLY A 17 1.99 18.06 -1.28
C GLY A 17 1.72 16.89 -2.24
N HIS A 18 0.82 15.97 -1.90
CA HIS A 18 0.42 14.86 -2.77
C HIS A 18 -1.10 14.77 -2.95
N ASP A 19 -1.52 14.22 -4.08
CA ASP A 19 -2.94 13.94 -4.31
C ASP A 19 -3.42 12.86 -3.31
N PRO A 20 -4.66 12.97 -2.78
CA PRO A 20 -5.24 11.95 -1.93
C PRO A 20 -5.32 10.60 -2.63
N VAL A 21 -5.07 9.52 -1.88
CA VAL A 21 -5.22 8.15 -2.38
C VAL A 21 -6.23 7.38 -1.53
N HIS A 22 -6.98 6.48 -2.15
CA HIS A 22 -7.80 5.49 -1.49
C HIS A 22 -6.99 4.24 -1.24
N ILE A 23 -7.08 3.73 -0.02
CA ILE A 23 -6.43 2.51 0.42
C ILE A 23 -7.45 1.49 0.92
N TRP A 24 -7.15 0.23 0.68
CA TRP A 24 -7.79 -0.90 1.35
C TRP A 24 -6.73 -1.65 2.15
N ILE A 25 -7.00 -1.88 3.44
CA ILE A 25 -6.07 -2.57 4.34
C ILE A 25 -6.31 -4.07 4.22
N GLY A 26 -5.52 -4.76 3.39
CA GLY A 26 -5.74 -6.18 3.15
C GLY A 26 -5.17 -7.07 4.23
N ARG A 27 -3.96 -6.75 4.71
CA ARG A 27 -3.23 -7.59 5.66
C ARG A 27 -2.22 -6.79 6.45
N VAL A 28 -2.00 -7.22 7.70
CA VAL A 28 -0.89 -6.76 8.53
C VAL A 28 -0.07 -7.98 8.95
N ASP A 29 1.18 -8.04 8.51
CA ASP A 29 2.12 -9.09 8.89
C ASP A 29 2.98 -8.58 10.05
N LEU A 30 2.99 -9.30 11.18
CA LEU A 30 3.80 -8.91 12.33
C LEU A 30 5.27 -9.30 12.11
N PRO A 31 6.21 -8.64 12.82
CA PRO A 31 7.62 -9.03 12.81
C PRO A 31 7.86 -10.52 13.06
N THR A 32 7.06 -11.13 13.93
CA THR A 32 7.14 -12.56 14.27
C THR A 32 6.71 -13.47 13.12
N ASP A 33 5.83 -12.99 12.23
CA ASP A 33 5.30 -13.76 11.10
C ASP A 33 6.23 -13.66 9.88
N LEU A 34 6.83 -12.47 9.67
CA LEU A 34 7.75 -12.20 8.57
C LEU A 34 9.13 -12.83 8.75
N GLY A 35 9.49 -13.16 10.00
CA GLY A 35 10.86 -13.54 10.36
C GLY A 35 11.88 -12.48 9.96
N ARG A 36 13.15 -12.90 9.81
CA ARG A 36 14.28 -12.02 9.45
C ARG A 36 14.37 -10.79 10.38
N ASP A 37 15.00 -9.71 9.92
CA ASP A 37 15.16 -8.43 10.62
C ASP A 37 13.91 -7.53 10.49
N ALA A 38 12.70 -8.08 10.41
CA ALA A 38 11.49 -7.27 10.46
C ALA A 38 11.43 -6.55 11.83
N ARG A 39 11.54 -5.22 11.84
CA ARG A 39 11.60 -4.42 13.08
C ARG A 39 10.25 -3.86 13.52
N GLN A 40 9.28 -3.85 12.61
CA GLN A 40 7.92 -3.38 12.83
C GLN A 40 6.96 -4.07 11.86
N PRO A 41 5.64 -4.02 12.09
CA PRO A 41 4.68 -4.65 11.20
C PRO A 41 4.71 -4.08 9.78
N VAL A 42 4.30 -4.91 8.82
CA VAL A 42 4.12 -4.51 7.41
C VAL A 42 2.64 -4.54 7.09
N ALA A 43 2.11 -3.42 6.61
CA ALA A 43 0.75 -3.31 6.08
C ALA A 43 0.78 -3.55 4.57
N SER A 44 0.12 -4.60 4.11
CA SER A 44 -0.10 -4.86 2.69
C SER A 44 -1.42 -4.24 2.25
N LEU A 45 -1.32 -3.25 1.36
CA LEU A 45 -2.43 -2.41 0.93
C LEU A 45 -2.75 -2.59 -0.56
N VAL A 46 -3.98 -2.26 -0.94
CA VAL A 46 -4.30 -1.81 -2.30
C VAL A 46 -4.34 -0.29 -2.29
N VAL A 47 -3.71 0.36 -3.27
CA VAL A 47 -3.66 1.84 -3.37
C VAL A 47 -4.17 2.31 -4.75
N THR A 48 -5.06 3.28 -4.76
CA THR A 48 -5.65 3.90 -5.96
C THR A 48 -6.02 5.36 -5.71
N THR A 49 -6.39 6.12 -6.73
CA THR A 49 -7.02 7.45 -6.56
C THR A 49 -8.54 7.40 -6.68
N GLY A 50 -9.12 6.25 -7.02
CA GLY A 50 -10.54 6.09 -7.33
C GLY A 50 -10.98 6.78 -8.63
N LEU A 51 -10.05 7.38 -9.38
CA LEU A 51 -10.32 7.97 -10.69
C LEU A 51 -10.33 6.86 -11.77
N PRO A 52 -11.26 6.94 -12.75
CA PRO A 52 -11.24 6.05 -13.91
C PRO A 52 -9.90 6.11 -14.64
N ASP A 53 -9.52 4.98 -15.23
CA ASP A 53 -8.30 4.84 -16.07
C ASP A 53 -6.98 5.19 -15.35
N THR A 54 -6.97 5.26 -14.02
CA THR A 54 -5.74 5.38 -13.22
C THR A 54 -5.22 4.01 -12.78
N PRO A 55 -3.88 3.79 -12.80
CA PRO A 55 -3.29 2.56 -12.32
C PRO A 55 -3.65 2.24 -10.86
N VAL A 56 -3.80 0.96 -10.54
CA VAL A 56 -3.99 0.48 -9.17
C VAL A 56 -2.75 -0.27 -8.73
N MET A 57 -2.26 0.02 -7.53
CA MET A 57 -1.26 -0.81 -6.86
C MET A 57 -1.98 -1.96 -6.18
N SER A 58 -2.10 -3.10 -6.88
CA SER A 58 -2.91 -4.25 -6.44
C SER A 58 -2.32 -5.02 -5.26
N HIS A 59 -1.05 -4.84 -4.94
CA HIS A 59 -0.41 -5.22 -3.68
C HIS A 59 0.77 -4.29 -3.44
N ALA A 60 0.78 -3.64 -2.29
CA ALA A 60 1.83 -2.72 -1.91
C ALA A 60 2.17 -2.90 -0.42
N PRO A 61 3.35 -3.46 -0.10
CA PRO A 61 3.77 -3.69 1.27
C PRO A 61 4.47 -2.46 1.83
N PHE A 62 3.90 -1.85 2.86
CA PHE A 62 4.45 -0.68 3.55
C PHE A 62 4.86 -1.05 4.97
N TRP A 63 5.91 -0.44 5.49
CA TRP A 63 6.04 -0.40 6.95
C TRP A 63 4.82 0.26 7.55
N GLU A 64 4.24 -0.31 8.62
CA GLU A 64 3.00 0.18 9.21
C GLU A 64 3.08 1.68 9.58
N SER A 65 4.22 2.10 10.12
CA SER A 65 4.48 3.51 10.45
C SER A 65 4.43 4.43 9.23
N ALA A 66 4.88 3.97 8.05
CA ALA A 66 4.81 4.75 6.82
C ALA A 66 3.42 4.68 6.18
N ALA A 67 2.76 3.52 6.24
CA ALA A 67 1.42 3.29 5.72
C ALA A 67 0.40 4.27 6.30
N PHE A 68 0.56 4.60 7.59
CA PHE A 68 -0.42 5.34 8.38
C PHE A 68 0.10 6.67 8.93
N ASP A 69 1.16 7.23 8.34
CA ASP A 69 1.71 8.55 8.73
C ASP A 69 0.82 9.71 8.27
N GLY A 70 0.05 9.52 7.18
CA GLY A 70 -0.88 10.51 6.64
C GLY A 70 -2.20 10.60 7.42
N GLU A 71 -2.98 11.66 7.17
CA GLU A 71 -4.31 11.79 7.74
C GLU A 71 -5.28 10.81 7.07
N MET A 72 -5.94 9.97 7.88
CA MET A 72 -6.85 8.93 7.41
C MET A 72 -8.31 9.30 7.67
N THR A 73 -9.14 9.16 6.62
CA THR A 73 -10.59 9.28 6.72
C THR A 73 -11.28 8.04 6.13
N VAL A 74 -12.52 7.75 6.52
CA VAL A 74 -13.29 6.64 5.93
C VAL A 74 -13.56 6.94 4.45
N ALA A 75 -13.25 5.99 3.58
CA ALA A 75 -13.59 6.08 2.16
C ALA A 75 -14.83 5.25 1.82
N ALA A 76 -15.44 5.56 0.67
CA ALA A 76 -16.38 4.64 0.06
C ALA A 76 -15.64 3.36 -0.38
N PRO A 77 -16.26 2.17 -0.25
CA PRO A 77 -15.68 0.94 -0.77
C PRO A 77 -15.40 1.03 -2.27
N PHE A 78 -14.30 0.43 -2.70
CA PHE A 78 -13.95 0.26 -4.11
C PHE A 78 -13.67 -1.21 -4.42
N GLU A 79 -13.65 -1.55 -5.71
CA GLU A 79 -13.42 -2.92 -6.15
C GLU A 79 -11.99 -3.37 -5.83
N VAL A 80 -11.87 -4.52 -5.18
CA VAL A 80 -10.59 -5.15 -4.84
C VAL A 80 -10.58 -6.54 -5.45
N ASP A 81 -9.64 -6.79 -6.37
CA ASP A 81 -9.34 -8.14 -6.83
C ASP A 81 -8.49 -8.87 -5.79
N GLN A 82 -9.18 -9.56 -4.87
CA GLN A 82 -8.54 -10.28 -3.77
C GLN A 82 -7.63 -11.41 -4.25
N ALA A 83 -7.98 -12.08 -5.35
CA ALA A 83 -7.15 -13.17 -5.87
C ALA A 83 -5.80 -12.63 -6.38
N THR A 84 -5.82 -11.50 -7.07
CA THR A 84 -4.59 -10.81 -7.49
C THR A 84 -3.80 -10.32 -6.29
N PHE A 85 -4.45 -9.71 -5.28
CA PHE A 85 -3.79 -9.24 -4.06
C PHE A 85 -3.08 -10.39 -3.32
N GLU A 86 -3.77 -11.52 -3.09
CA GLU A 86 -3.21 -12.68 -2.39
C GLU A 86 -2.04 -13.30 -3.15
N MET A 87 -2.19 -13.45 -4.48
CA MET A 87 -1.11 -13.94 -5.33
C MET A 87 0.13 -13.03 -5.27
N GLN A 88 -0.05 -11.71 -5.36
CA GLN A 88 1.06 -10.77 -5.31
C GLN A 88 1.69 -10.69 -3.91
N HIS A 89 0.90 -10.79 -2.85
CA HIS A 89 1.42 -10.93 -1.49
C HIS A 89 2.31 -12.15 -1.33
N ALA A 90 1.87 -13.31 -1.83
CA ALA A 90 2.67 -14.53 -1.78
C ALA A 90 4.00 -14.38 -2.57
N VAL A 91 3.96 -13.74 -3.74
CA VAL A 91 5.17 -13.43 -4.52
C VAL A 91 6.11 -12.51 -3.73
N TRP A 92 5.59 -11.44 -3.13
CA TRP A 92 6.39 -10.54 -2.31
C TRP A 92 6.97 -11.24 -1.09
N LEU A 93 6.19 -12.07 -0.40
CA LEU A 93 6.63 -12.77 0.80
C LEU A 93 7.78 -13.74 0.49
N MET A 94 7.68 -14.50 -0.61
CA MET A 94 8.80 -15.35 -1.06
C MET A 94 10.06 -14.52 -1.36
N ALA A 95 9.91 -13.37 -2.03
CA ALA A 95 11.05 -12.49 -2.29
C ALA A 95 11.61 -11.85 -1.01
N TRP A 96 10.76 -11.53 -0.03
CA TRP A 96 11.16 -11.03 1.29
C TRP A 96 12.00 -12.06 2.05
N GLU A 97 11.55 -13.32 2.08
CA GLU A 97 12.23 -14.45 2.70
C GLU A 97 13.60 -14.70 2.06
N ASN A 98 13.71 -14.54 0.75
CA ASN A 98 14.97 -14.64 0.01
C ASN A 98 15.87 -13.38 0.12
N GLY A 99 15.34 -12.32 0.72
CA GLY A 99 16.03 -11.05 0.89
C GLY A 99 16.12 -10.16 -0.34
N GLU A 100 15.26 -10.40 -1.32
CA GLU A 100 15.18 -9.72 -2.61
C GLU A 100 14.12 -8.61 -2.62
N ALA A 101 13.20 -8.60 -1.65
CA ALA A 101 12.17 -7.58 -1.50
C ALA A 101 12.30 -6.80 -0.18
N SER A 102 11.65 -5.63 -0.15
CA SER A 102 11.52 -4.78 1.03
C SER A 102 10.11 -4.19 1.10
N ALA A 103 9.76 -3.63 2.26
CA ALA A 103 8.55 -2.83 2.41
C ALA A 103 8.87 -1.35 2.15
N TRP A 104 7.90 -0.63 1.58
CA TRP A 104 7.99 0.79 1.33
C TRP A 104 8.14 1.56 2.64
N SER A 105 9.07 2.52 2.63
CA SER A 105 9.27 3.48 3.71
C SER A 105 8.65 4.85 3.41
N LEU A 106 8.05 5.00 2.23
CA LEU A 106 7.27 6.16 1.81
C LEU A 106 5.81 5.97 2.22
N THR A 107 5.07 7.07 2.35
CA THR A 107 3.62 7.04 2.50
C THR A 107 2.93 6.46 1.25
N PRO A 108 1.69 5.97 1.35
CA PRO A 108 0.93 5.52 0.18
C PRO A 108 0.82 6.59 -0.92
N ASN A 109 0.65 7.86 -0.55
CA ASN A 109 0.56 8.98 -1.49
C ASN A 109 1.88 9.20 -2.25
N GLU A 110 3.01 9.19 -1.54
CA GLU A 110 4.34 9.36 -2.13
C GLU A 110 4.70 8.18 -3.06
N ALA A 111 4.48 6.95 -2.61
CA ALA A 111 4.75 5.74 -3.39
C ALA A 111 3.89 5.72 -4.67
N TYR A 112 2.60 6.06 -4.55
CA TYR A 112 1.71 6.12 -5.71
C TYR A 112 2.13 7.24 -6.68
N ALA A 113 2.47 8.43 -6.19
CA ALA A 113 2.95 9.52 -7.03
C ALA A 113 4.25 9.13 -7.78
N SER A 114 5.18 8.46 -7.10
CA SER A 114 6.41 7.94 -7.73
C SER A 114 6.09 6.95 -8.85
N MET A 115 5.21 5.97 -8.59
CA MET A 115 4.79 4.99 -9.60
C MET A 115 4.21 5.66 -10.84
N ILE A 116 3.30 6.64 -10.65
CA ILE A 116 2.68 7.35 -11.77
C ILE A 116 3.72 8.16 -12.56
N SER A 117 4.69 8.79 -11.89
CA SER A 117 5.78 9.51 -12.54
C SER A 117 6.62 8.57 -13.40
N ASP A 118 7.06 7.44 -12.84
CA ASP A 118 7.89 6.45 -13.53
C ASP A 118 7.18 5.88 -14.77
N MET A 119 5.88 5.59 -14.67
CA MET A 119 5.08 5.13 -15.80
C MET A 119 4.98 6.17 -16.92
N ARG A 120 4.79 7.45 -16.57
CA ARG A 120 4.72 8.55 -17.54
C ARG A 120 6.06 8.76 -18.25
N GLU A 121 7.17 8.71 -17.50
CA GLU A 121 8.51 8.83 -18.07
C GLU A 121 8.86 7.64 -18.97
N GLY A 122 8.47 6.42 -18.59
CA GLY A 122 8.64 5.21 -19.38
C GLY A 122 7.91 5.23 -20.73
N LEU A 123 6.80 5.96 -20.84
CA LEU A 123 6.05 6.14 -22.09
C LEU A 123 6.66 7.20 -23.04
N THR A 124 7.65 7.97 -22.58
CA THR A 124 8.31 9.02 -23.37
C THR A 124 9.69 8.62 -23.92
N LYS A 125 10.14 7.39 -23.66
CA LYS A 125 11.37 6.79 -24.19
C LYS A 125 11.06 5.81 -25.32
#